data_AF-A0A257L6V1-F1
#
_entry.id   AF-A0A257L6V1-F1
#
_cell.length_a   1.000
_cell.length_b   1.000
_cell.length_c   1.000
_cell.angle_alpha   90.00
_cell.angle_beta   90.00
_cell.angle_gamma   90.00
#
_symmetry.space_group_name_H-M   'P 1'
#
loop_
_entity.id
_entity.type
_entity.pdbx_description
1 polymer ?
#
loop_
_entity_poly.entity_id
_entity_poly.type
_entity_poly.pdbx_seq_one_letter_code
_entity_poly.pdbx_strand_id
1 'polypeptide(L)'
;MTLRQSAQPSAGQPAKQPTLIPVLMGLLGADGRALPLQLAGEAQANGTERVLVLTEAEQTFTFVDVDSAPVPSLLRGLSAPVHLDDGLTDADLLVLLQHDTDAFNRWEAGQRLSLNRLLAALPGDGDLPPLDAPYLAAVRAVLNDPTLDAGFKDAALTLPAEGYVAECAGAPVNPPRIHRLREQMRCQLAAALHADWVQAFEANQVREGYQPTTAQAGRRALANQALRLLVLNAAATGDEVWPGRAYQRFKDAAQMTDRMGALVALVDGHSPLAEPALARFHALFAGDELVIDKWFNLQATANEPIDAGAGAVLARVKALMQHRDFSLKNPNRARALLSSLFRENPAAFHRADAAGYVFWADQVLALDAFNPQIAARVARAMDRWAALAEPWRSAAREAIARVAAAPKLSDDVREIVTKALEN
;
A
#
# COMPACT_ATOMS: atom_id res chain seq x y z
N MET A 1 18.82 24.10 -13.92
CA MET A 1 17.99 22.88 -13.94
C MET A 1 17.44 22.69 -15.35
N THR A 2 17.57 21.50 -15.92
CA THR A 2 17.02 21.18 -17.26
C THR A 2 15.94 20.13 -17.08
N LEU A 3 14.75 20.40 -17.60
CA LEU A 3 13.61 19.49 -17.56
C LEU A 3 13.33 18.95 -18.97
N ARG A 4 12.97 17.67 -19.05
CA ARG A 4 12.62 16.99 -20.29
C ARG A 4 11.25 16.33 -20.16
N GLN A 5 10.45 16.32 -21.22
CA GLN A 5 9.19 15.58 -21.29
C GLN A 5 9.13 14.67 -22.50
N SER A 6 8.50 13.51 -22.32
CA SER A 6 8.17 12.57 -23.38
C SER A 6 6.92 11.77 -22.98
N ALA A 7 6.23 11.19 -23.96
CA ALA A 7 5.08 10.32 -23.70
C ALA A 7 5.15 9.10 -24.61
N GLN A 8 4.82 7.93 -24.05
CA GLN A 8 4.82 6.67 -24.80
C GLN A 8 3.69 6.64 -25.85
N PRO A 9 3.88 5.93 -26.97
CA PRO A 9 2.81 5.69 -27.95
C PRO A 9 1.56 5.08 -27.31
N SER A 10 0.38 5.41 -27.82
CA SER A 10 -0.87 4.75 -27.43
C SER A 10 -1.64 4.24 -28.65
N ALA A 11 -2.58 3.31 -28.44
CA ALA A 11 -3.45 2.82 -29.52
C ALA A 11 -4.14 4.00 -30.24
N GLY A 12 -4.02 4.04 -31.57
CA GLY A 12 -4.55 5.13 -32.39
C GLY A 12 -3.75 6.44 -32.37
N GLN A 13 -2.67 6.55 -31.57
CA GLN A 13 -1.82 7.74 -31.50
C GLN A 13 -0.33 7.36 -31.28
N PRO A 14 0.39 6.99 -32.35
CA PRO A 14 1.77 6.50 -32.25
C PRO A 14 2.78 7.62 -31.93
N ALA A 15 2.52 8.86 -32.33
CA ALA A 15 3.36 10.01 -32.06
C ALA A 15 2.70 10.93 -31.01
N LYS A 16 3.47 11.38 -30.03
CA LYS A 16 3.04 12.29 -28.97
C LYS A 16 3.81 13.60 -29.07
N GLN A 17 3.10 14.73 -29.01
CA GLN A 17 3.71 16.05 -28.96
C GLN A 17 3.94 16.47 -27.49
N PRO A 18 4.89 17.37 -27.22
CA PRO A 18 5.02 18.00 -25.90
C PRO A 18 3.69 18.62 -25.46
N THR A 19 3.43 18.54 -24.16
CA THR A 19 2.25 19.11 -23.52
C THR A 19 2.66 20.23 -22.56
N LEU A 20 1.70 21.03 -22.11
CA LEU A 20 1.95 22.03 -21.07
C LEU A 20 1.93 21.33 -19.71
N ILE A 21 3.08 21.28 -19.04
CA ILE A 21 3.26 20.65 -17.73
C ILE A 21 3.63 21.74 -16.72
N PRO A 22 2.72 22.10 -15.78
CA PRO A 22 3.07 22.97 -14.66
C PRO A 22 3.86 22.16 -13.61
N VAL A 23 5.10 22.57 -13.36
CA VAL A 23 6.00 21.97 -12.37
C VAL A 23 6.09 22.92 -11.19
N LEU A 24 5.24 22.74 -10.18
CA LEU A 24 5.39 23.43 -8.90
C LEU A 24 6.60 22.85 -8.17
N MET A 25 7.51 23.71 -7.70
CA MET A 25 8.75 23.27 -7.09
C MET A 25 9.23 24.18 -5.96
N GLY A 26 10.10 23.63 -5.12
CA GLY A 26 10.92 24.34 -4.13
C GLY A 26 12.35 23.79 -4.12
N LEU A 27 13.30 24.56 -3.60
CA LEU A 27 14.69 24.11 -3.37
C LEU A 27 14.97 24.15 -1.87
N LEU A 28 15.61 23.10 -1.35
CA LEU A 28 16.03 23.02 0.04
C LEU A 28 17.56 22.96 0.13
N GLY A 29 18.14 23.57 1.15
CA GLY A 29 19.51 23.26 1.55
C GLY A 29 19.60 21.87 2.21
N ALA A 30 20.81 21.35 2.34
CA ALA A 30 21.04 20.08 3.03
C ALA A 30 20.63 20.11 4.52
N ASP A 31 20.52 21.30 5.10
CA ASP A 31 20.01 21.57 6.46
C ASP A 31 18.46 21.65 6.53
N GLY A 32 17.78 21.47 5.39
CA GLY A 32 16.32 21.58 5.30
C GLY A 32 15.80 23.00 5.13
N ARG A 33 16.66 24.03 5.07
CA ARG A 33 16.24 25.41 4.87
C ARG A 33 15.70 25.59 3.46
N ALA A 34 14.47 26.08 3.33
CA ALA A 34 13.91 26.46 2.04
C ALA A 34 14.72 27.64 1.45
N LEU A 35 15.19 27.49 0.22
CA LEU A 35 16.02 28.48 -0.46
C LEU A 35 15.15 29.46 -1.26
N PRO A 36 15.43 30.77 -1.20
CA PRO A 36 14.75 31.75 -2.05
C PRO A 36 14.94 31.43 -3.53
N LEU A 37 13.86 31.58 -4.32
CA LEU A 37 13.88 31.26 -5.74
C LEU A 37 13.93 32.53 -6.60
N GLN A 38 15.03 32.73 -7.31
CA GLN A 38 15.20 33.79 -8.29
C GLN A 38 15.60 33.19 -9.63
N LEU A 39 14.82 33.42 -10.70
CA LEU A 39 15.21 33.02 -12.05
C LEU A 39 16.15 34.06 -12.66
N ALA A 40 17.07 33.62 -13.51
CA ALA A 40 17.91 34.52 -14.29
C ALA A 40 17.04 35.52 -15.08
N GLY A 41 17.30 36.82 -14.91
CA GLY A 41 16.52 37.91 -15.50
C GLY A 41 15.52 38.57 -14.53
N GLU A 42 15.31 38.00 -13.34
CA GLU A 42 14.48 38.61 -12.30
C GLU A 42 15.32 39.52 -11.38
N ALA A 43 14.71 40.62 -10.93
CA ALA A 43 15.39 41.62 -10.10
C ALA A 43 15.59 41.18 -8.63
N GLN A 44 14.74 40.29 -8.13
CA GLN A 44 14.78 39.78 -6.76
C GLN A 44 14.14 38.40 -6.69
N ALA A 45 14.49 37.61 -5.66
CA ALA A 45 13.83 36.34 -5.37
C ALA A 45 12.32 36.51 -5.11
N ASN A 46 11.55 35.49 -5.49
CA ASN A 46 10.11 35.44 -5.31
C ASN A 46 9.72 34.18 -4.55
N GLY A 47 9.68 34.30 -3.22
CA GLY A 47 9.32 33.20 -2.33
C GLY A 47 10.30 32.02 -2.37
N THR A 48 9.86 30.89 -1.82
CA THR A 48 10.59 29.62 -1.78
C THR A 48 9.92 28.52 -2.60
N GLU A 49 8.84 28.87 -3.30
CA GLU A 49 8.08 27.99 -4.17
C GLU A 49 7.74 28.70 -5.48
N ARG A 50 7.80 27.98 -6.60
CA ARG A 50 7.53 28.53 -7.93
C ARG A 50 6.97 27.47 -8.87
N VAL A 51 6.05 27.87 -9.75
CA VAL A 51 5.61 27.06 -10.89
C VAL A 51 6.51 27.33 -12.08
N LEU A 52 7.16 26.29 -12.60
CA LEU A 52 7.84 26.30 -13.89
C LEU A 52 6.91 25.71 -14.94
N VAL A 53 6.71 26.41 -16.06
CA VAL A 53 5.82 25.94 -17.13
C VAL A 53 6.67 25.28 -18.20
N LEU A 54 6.66 23.94 -18.23
CA LEU A 54 7.35 23.14 -19.24
C LEU A 54 6.43 22.97 -20.47
N THR A 55 6.76 23.62 -21.58
CA THR A 55 5.98 23.59 -22.83
C THR A 55 6.70 22.87 -23.97
N GLU A 56 8.03 22.78 -23.93
CA GLU A 56 8.83 22.14 -24.96
C GLU A 56 9.31 20.76 -24.50
N ALA A 57 9.88 19.98 -25.43
CA ALA A 57 10.43 18.66 -25.12
C ALA A 57 11.60 18.74 -24.12
N GLU A 58 12.36 19.83 -24.14
CA GLU A 58 13.45 20.14 -23.23
C GLU A 58 13.47 21.64 -22.96
N GLN A 59 13.51 22.07 -21.69
CA GLN A 59 13.69 23.47 -21.32
C GLN A 59 14.62 23.61 -20.13
N THR A 60 15.38 24.72 -20.10
CA THR A 60 16.33 25.01 -19.02
C THR A 60 15.89 26.23 -18.24
N PHE A 61 15.86 26.07 -16.91
CA PHE A 61 15.57 27.12 -15.93
C PHE A 61 16.81 27.34 -15.08
N THR A 62 17.34 28.57 -15.10
CA THR A 62 18.54 28.93 -14.34
C THR A 62 18.14 29.74 -13.11
N PHE A 63 18.41 29.18 -11.93
CA PHE A 63 18.27 29.90 -10.66
C PHE A 63 19.58 30.59 -10.32
N VAL A 64 19.49 31.83 -9.84
CA VAL A 64 20.63 32.65 -9.40
C VAL A 64 20.57 32.85 -7.89
N ASP A 65 21.68 33.28 -7.29
CA ASP A 65 21.79 33.56 -5.84
C ASP A 65 21.44 32.36 -4.94
N VAL A 66 21.77 31.15 -5.41
CA VAL A 66 21.64 29.90 -4.66
C VAL A 66 22.94 29.66 -3.88
N ASP A 67 22.88 29.82 -2.56
CA ASP A 67 24.05 29.88 -1.66
C ASP A 67 24.69 28.52 -1.32
N SER A 68 24.05 27.42 -1.72
CA SER A 68 24.46 26.04 -1.41
C SER A 68 23.92 25.06 -2.46
N ALA A 69 24.47 23.84 -2.51
CA ALA A 69 23.94 22.81 -3.39
C ALA A 69 22.50 22.42 -2.94
N PRO A 70 21.47 22.60 -3.79
CA PRO A 70 20.09 22.40 -3.37
C PRO A 70 19.61 20.96 -3.57
N VAL A 71 18.71 20.52 -2.71
CA VAL A 71 17.83 19.36 -2.90
C VAL A 71 16.52 19.85 -3.56
N PRO A 72 16.22 19.43 -4.79
CA PRO A 72 15.00 19.86 -5.48
C PRO A 72 13.78 19.09 -4.99
N SER A 73 12.72 19.81 -4.66
CA SER A 73 11.39 19.29 -4.35
C SER A 73 10.48 19.64 -5.52
N LEU A 74 10.36 18.73 -6.49
CA LEU A 74 9.65 18.93 -7.76
C LEU A 74 8.24 18.34 -7.72
N LEU A 75 7.35 18.83 -8.60
CA LEU A 75 5.94 18.41 -8.68
C LEU A 75 5.19 18.47 -7.34
N ARG A 76 5.48 19.50 -6.52
CA ARG A 76 4.80 19.74 -5.25
C ARG A 76 3.28 19.71 -5.43
N GLY A 77 2.59 19.09 -4.48
CA GLY A 77 1.14 18.88 -4.55
C GLY A 77 0.66 18.10 -5.78
N LEU A 78 1.53 17.29 -6.39
CA LEU A 78 1.27 16.57 -7.65
C LEU A 78 0.79 17.52 -8.76
N SER A 79 1.55 18.60 -9.00
CA SER A 79 1.13 19.69 -9.90
C SER A 79 0.82 19.25 -11.34
N ALA A 80 1.33 18.09 -11.77
CA ALA A 80 0.97 17.45 -13.04
C ALA A 80 0.96 15.91 -12.91
N PRO A 81 0.06 15.21 -13.63
CA PRO A 81 -0.03 13.74 -13.60
C PRO A 81 1.00 13.09 -14.54
N VAL A 82 2.29 13.14 -14.16
CA VAL A 82 3.40 12.61 -14.95
C VAL A 82 4.27 11.67 -14.12
N HIS A 83 5.01 10.78 -14.79
CA HIS A 83 6.10 10.05 -14.15
C HIS A 83 7.32 10.96 -14.06
N LEU A 84 7.85 11.14 -12.85
CA LEU A 84 9.02 11.97 -12.59
C LEU A 84 10.28 11.10 -12.47
N ASP A 85 11.28 11.42 -13.27
CA ASP A 85 12.66 10.95 -13.10
C ASP A 85 13.52 12.18 -12.75
N ASP A 86 13.88 12.30 -11.48
CA ASP A 86 14.57 13.46 -10.90
C ASP A 86 16.02 13.16 -10.47
N GLY A 87 16.45 11.90 -10.58
CA GLY A 87 17.78 11.46 -10.15
C GLY A 87 18.10 11.67 -8.67
N LEU A 88 17.10 11.91 -7.81
CA LEU A 88 17.33 12.11 -6.37
C LEU A 88 17.93 10.86 -5.73
N THR A 89 18.94 11.08 -4.88
CA THR A 89 19.57 10.03 -4.10
C THR A 89 18.81 9.77 -2.80
N ASP A 90 19.10 8.65 -2.14
CA ASP A 90 18.58 8.37 -0.79
C ASP A 90 18.92 9.50 0.21
N ALA A 91 20.08 10.15 0.09
CA ALA A 91 20.44 11.28 0.93
C ALA A 91 19.52 12.48 0.72
N ASP A 92 19.18 12.76 -0.54
CA ASP A 92 18.25 13.84 -0.89
C ASP A 92 16.83 13.53 -0.38
N LEU A 93 16.37 12.30 -0.57
CA LEU A 93 15.07 11.85 -0.08
C LEU A 93 14.98 11.91 1.45
N LEU A 94 16.07 11.65 2.18
CA LEU A 94 16.12 11.81 3.64
C LEU A 94 15.97 13.28 4.06
N VAL A 95 16.53 14.23 3.29
CA VAL A 95 16.33 15.67 3.52
C VAL A 95 14.87 16.02 3.29
N LEU A 96 14.27 15.56 2.17
CA LEU A 96 12.86 15.83 1.87
C LEU A 96 11.91 15.25 2.92
N LEU A 97 12.11 13.99 3.33
CA LEU A 97 11.28 13.35 4.35
C LEU A 97 11.34 14.08 5.70
N GLN A 98 12.49 14.66 6.06
CA GLN A 98 12.66 15.34 7.34
C GLN A 98 12.21 16.81 7.31
N HIS A 99 12.40 17.49 6.19
CA HIS A 99 12.37 18.95 6.17
C HIS A 99 11.47 19.57 5.11
N ASP A 100 10.95 18.80 4.15
CA ASP A 100 10.12 19.39 3.10
C ASP A 100 8.86 20.01 3.70
N THR A 101 8.56 21.21 3.22
CA THR A 101 7.37 22.00 3.55
C THR A 101 6.15 21.54 2.75
N ASP A 102 6.37 20.90 1.59
CA ASP A 102 5.28 20.27 0.83
C ASP A 102 4.97 18.89 1.42
N ALA A 103 3.76 18.75 1.98
CA ALA A 103 3.34 17.51 2.62
C ALA A 103 3.31 16.33 1.63
N PHE A 104 2.95 16.57 0.37
CA PHE A 104 2.92 15.51 -0.65
C PHE A 104 4.34 14.98 -0.92
N ASN A 105 5.31 15.84 -1.19
CA ASN A 105 6.68 15.42 -1.44
C ASN A 105 7.36 14.84 -0.20
N ARG A 106 7.02 15.32 1.00
CA ARG A 106 7.48 14.70 2.26
C ARG A 106 6.96 13.27 2.40
N TRP A 107 5.68 13.03 2.06
CA TRP A 107 5.09 11.69 1.99
C TRP A 107 5.76 10.83 0.91
N GLU A 108 5.87 11.34 -0.33
CA GLU A 108 6.46 10.64 -1.47
C GLU A 108 7.92 10.23 -1.19
N ALA A 109 8.70 11.09 -0.52
CA ALA A 109 10.06 10.76 -0.10
C ALA A 109 10.09 9.53 0.83
N GLY A 110 9.14 9.41 1.77
CA GLY A 110 8.99 8.21 2.62
C GLY A 110 8.64 6.96 1.82
N GLN A 111 7.75 7.09 0.83
CA GLN A 111 7.39 6.00 -0.08
C GLN A 111 8.60 5.54 -0.90
N ARG A 112 9.35 6.48 -1.48
CA ARG A 112 10.54 6.18 -2.30
C ARG A 112 11.67 5.56 -1.47
N LEU A 113 11.92 6.05 -0.25
CA LEU A 113 12.95 5.48 0.63
C LEU A 113 12.66 4.02 0.99
N SER A 114 11.42 3.70 1.34
CA SER A 114 11.02 2.32 1.61
C SER A 114 11.04 1.46 0.34
N LEU A 115 10.53 1.98 -0.78
CA LEU A 115 10.54 1.31 -2.07
C LEU A 115 11.97 0.99 -2.54
N ASN A 116 12.90 1.94 -2.50
CA ASN A 116 14.29 1.74 -2.93
C ASN A 116 14.95 0.56 -2.20
N ARG A 117 14.72 0.44 -0.88
CA ARG A 117 15.23 -0.66 -0.06
C ARG A 117 14.61 -2.01 -0.44
N LEU A 118 13.31 -2.03 -0.71
CA LEU A 118 12.62 -3.24 -1.18
C LEU A 118 13.13 -3.65 -2.56
N LEU A 119 13.17 -2.73 -3.53
CA LEU A 119 13.63 -2.96 -4.89
C LEU A 119 15.09 -3.44 -4.94
N ALA A 120 15.97 -2.87 -4.11
CA ALA A 120 17.36 -3.29 -4.02
C ALA A 120 17.52 -4.74 -3.50
N ALA A 121 16.60 -5.21 -2.65
CA ALA A 121 16.63 -6.56 -2.10
C ALA A 121 15.95 -7.62 -2.99
N LEU A 122 15.06 -7.21 -3.90
CA LEU A 122 14.28 -8.14 -4.75
C LEU A 122 15.12 -9.13 -5.57
N PRO A 123 16.24 -8.74 -6.21
CA PRO A 123 17.02 -9.64 -7.06
C PRO A 123 17.72 -10.79 -6.32
N GLY A 124 17.89 -10.68 -5.01
CA GLY A 124 18.54 -11.73 -4.19
C GLY A 124 17.54 -12.70 -3.55
N ASP A 125 18.05 -13.83 -3.07
CA ASP A 125 17.26 -14.85 -2.35
C ASP A 125 17.30 -14.69 -0.81
N GLY A 126 18.18 -13.82 -0.31
CA GLY A 126 18.36 -13.58 1.12
C GLY A 126 17.26 -12.71 1.75
N ASP A 127 17.21 -12.65 3.07
CA ASP A 127 16.27 -11.75 3.76
C ASP A 127 16.58 -10.27 3.52
N LEU A 128 15.62 -9.39 3.82
CA LEU A 128 15.80 -7.95 3.78
C LEU A 128 16.98 -7.57 4.70
N PRO A 129 17.99 -6.83 4.19
CA PRO A 129 19.08 -6.34 5.03
C PRO A 129 18.57 -5.50 6.21
N PRO A 130 19.35 -5.37 7.30
CA PRO A 130 19.04 -4.44 8.37
C PRO A 130 18.81 -3.02 7.83
N LEU A 131 17.71 -2.39 8.24
CA LEU A 131 17.41 -1.01 7.90
C LEU A 131 18.53 -0.10 8.42
N ASP A 132 19.03 0.76 7.55
CA ASP A 132 20.12 1.67 7.86
C ASP A 132 19.70 2.73 8.89
N ALA A 133 20.67 3.18 9.69
CA ALA A 133 20.45 4.15 10.75
C ALA A 133 19.86 5.49 10.26
N PRO A 134 20.29 6.06 9.11
CA PRO A 134 19.68 7.28 8.57
C PRO A 134 18.18 7.14 8.29
N TYR A 135 17.75 6.05 7.66
CA TYR A 135 16.32 5.79 7.42
C TYR A 135 15.53 5.65 8.71
N LEU A 136 16.02 4.85 9.67
CA LEU A 136 15.37 4.69 10.96
C LEU A 136 15.28 6.02 11.73
N ALA A 137 16.32 6.86 11.65
CA ALA A 137 16.32 8.19 12.25
C ALA A 137 15.29 9.12 11.61
N ALA A 138 15.15 9.10 10.28
CA ALA A 138 14.15 9.91 9.57
C ALA A 138 12.71 9.47 9.89
N VAL A 139 12.44 8.17 9.91
CA VAL A 139 11.13 7.63 10.32
C VAL A 139 10.82 8.02 11.77
N ARG A 140 11.81 7.90 12.67
CA ARG A 140 11.68 8.33 14.07
C ARG A 140 11.40 9.82 14.18
N ALA A 141 12.08 10.65 13.39
CA ALA A 141 11.87 12.09 13.38
C ALA A 141 10.43 12.44 12.98
N VAL A 142 9.91 11.85 11.90
CA VAL A 142 8.51 12.04 11.47
C VAL A 142 7.52 11.58 12.54
N LEU A 143 7.74 10.40 13.13
CA LEU A 143 6.85 9.85 14.15
C LEU A 143 6.76 10.75 15.39
N ASN A 144 7.89 11.31 15.82
CA ASN A 144 8.00 12.12 17.03
C ASN A 144 7.83 13.63 16.81
N ASP A 145 7.72 14.11 15.58
CA ASP A 145 7.57 15.54 15.27
C ASP A 145 6.23 16.08 15.80
N PRO A 146 6.21 16.98 16.81
CA PRO A 146 4.96 17.47 17.40
C PRO A 146 4.20 18.43 16.47
N THR A 147 4.83 18.91 15.39
CA THR A 147 4.23 19.88 14.45
C THR A 147 3.44 19.21 13.34
N LEU A 148 3.68 17.92 13.10
CA LEU A 148 2.98 17.14 12.09
C LEU A 148 1.63 16.60 12.58
N ASP A 149 0.62 16.72 11.73
CA ASP A 149 -0.68 16.08 11.94
C ASP A 149 -0.56 14.54 12.02
N ALA A 150 -1.34 13.92 12.90
CA ALA A 150 -1.30 12.48 13.12
C ALA A 150 -1.72 11.67 11.88
N GLY A 151 -2.68 12.17 11.09
CA GLY A 151 -3.08 11.54 9.83
C GLY A 151 -1.98 11.63 8.77
N PHE A 152 -1.23 12.74 8.74
CA PHE A 152 -0.04 12.84 7.88
C PHE A 152 1.03 11.82 8.28
N LYS A 153 1.33 11.69 9.56
CA LYS A 153 2.29 10.67 10.06
C LYS A 153 1.85 9.25 9.67
N ASP A 154 0.56 8.93 9.83
CA ASP A 154 0.02 7.63 9.43
C ASP A 154 0.24 7.34 7.95
N ALA A 155 -0.08 8.31 7.09
CA ALA A 155 0.13 8.19 5.65
C ALA A 155 1.62 8.07 5.26
N ALA A 156 2.49 8.93 5.82
CA ALA A 156 3.91 8.99 5.49
C ALA A 156 4.71 7.77 5.99
N LEU A 157 4.22 7.09 7.02
CA LEU A 157 4.87 5.91 7.59
C LEU A 157 4.23 4.59 7.14
N THR A 158 3.20 4.64 6.29
CA THR A 158 2.57 3.45 5.72
C THR A 158 3.40 2.95 4.54
N LEU A 159 3.98 1.76 4.69
CA LEU A 159 4.76 1.14 3.62
C LEU A 159 3.96 1.00 2.32
N PRO A 160 4.62 1.15 1.15
CA PRO A 160 4.00 0.93 -0.15
C PRO A 160 3.28 -0.43 -0.22
N ALA A 161 2.15 -0.44 -0.92
CA ALA A 161 1.39 -1.66 -1.16
C ALA A 161 2.16 -2.62 -2.07
N GLU A 162 2.00 -3.93 -1.87
CA GLU A 162 2.73 -4.95 -2.64
C GLU A 162 2.51 -4.84 -4.15
N GLY A 163 1.29 -4.48 -4.58
CA GLY A 163 0.99 -4.25 -6.00
C GLY A 163 1.76 -3.08 -6.61
N TYR A 164 2.03 -2.02 -5.82
CA TYR A 164 2.85 -0.90 -6.26
C TYR A 164 4.33 -1.27 -6.32
N VAL A 165 4.83 -2.01 -5.33
CA VAL A 165 6.20 -2.57 -5.36
C VAL A 165 6.39 -3.47 -6.58
N ALA A 166 5.41 -4.31 -6.91
CA ALA A 166 5.41 -5.16 -8.10
C ALA A 166 5.43 -4.34 -9.41
N GLU A 167 4.68 -3.24 -9.47
CA GLU A 167 4.69 -2.34 -10.63
C GLU A 167 6.06 -1.70 -10.83
N CYS A 168 6.67 -1.18 -9.76
CA CYS A 168 7.99 -0.55 -9.80
C CYS A 168 9.13 -1.54 -10.05
N ALA A 169 9.01 -2.79 -9.58
CA ALA A 169 9.99 -3.83 -9.82
C ALA A 169 10.12 -4.22 -11.31
N GLY A 170 9.03 -4.05 -12.08
CA GLY A 170 8.96 -4.52 -13.45
C GLY A 170 8.91 -6.04 -13.57
N ALA A 171 8.68 -6.54 -14.78
CA ALA A 171 8.67 -7.97 -15.06
C ALA A 171 10.10 -8.54 -15.14
N PRO A 172 10.36 -9.77 -14.64
CA PRO A 172 9.41 -10.68 -14.01
C PRO A 172 9.16 -10.41 -12.51
N VAL A 173 7.91 -10.47 -12.08
CA VAL A 173 7.46 -10.19 -10.70
C VAL A 173 7.31 -11.48 -9.88
N ASN A 174 7.94 -11.56 -8.72
CA ASN A 174 7.77 -12.64 -7.74
C ASN A 174 6.96 -12.14 -6.52
N PRO A 175 5.63 -12.40 -6.45
CA PRO A 175 4.79 -11.87 -5.37
C PRO A 175 5.17 -12.39 -3.98
N PRO A 176 5.43 -13.70 -3.76
CA PRO A 176 5.88 -14.17 -2.44
C PRO A 176 7.18 -13.52 -1.96
N ARG A 177 8.11 -13.20 -2.87
CA ARG A 177 9.33 -12.47 -2.53
C ARG A 177 9.04 -11.04 -2.05
N ILE A 178 8.17 -10.32 -2.76
CA ILE A 178 7.74 -8.97 -2.37
C ILE A 178 7.09 -9.00 -1.00
N HIS A 179 6.15 -9.94 -0.78
CA HIS A 179 5.48 -10.11 0.49
C HIS A 179 6.47 -10.34 1.64
N ARG A 180 7.39 -11.32 1.47
CA ARG A 180 8.40 -11.65 2.49
C ARG A 180 9.26 -10.44 2.85
N LEU A 181 9.78 -9.71 1.86
CA LEU A 181 10.61 -8.53 2.10
C LEU A 181 9.84 -7.40 2.80
N ARG A 182 8.59 -7.17 2.40
CA ARG A 182 7.74 -6.15 3.00
C ARG A 182 7.42 -6.48 4.46
N GLU A 183 7.09 -7.73 4.78
CA GLU A 183 6.86 -8.16 6.16
C GLU A 183 8.13 -8.07 7.01
N GLN A 184 9.29 -8.41 6.45
CA GLN A 184 10.57 -8.21 7.12
C GLN A 184 10.84 -6.73 7.43
N MET A 185 10.56 -5.83 6.50
CA MET A 185 10.68 -4.38 6.74
C MET A 185 9.75 -3.93 7.87
N ARG A 186 8.51 -4.42 7.91
CA ARG A 186 7.56 -4.12 8.99
C ARG A 186 8.06 -4.63 10.34
N CYS A 187 8.58 -5.85 10.41
CA CYS A 187 9.15 -6.41 11.63
C CYS A 187 10.35 -5.60 12.12
N GLN A 188 11.25 -5.20 11.21
CA GLN A 188 12.39 -4.36 11.58
C GLN A 188 11.97 -2.98 12.09
N LEU A 189 11.00 -2.32 11.45
CA LEU A 189 10.44 -1.04 11.92
C LEU A 189 9.71 -1.18 13.25
N ALA A 190 8.97 -2.26 13.45
CA ALA A 190 8.26 -2.54 14.69
C ALA A 190 9.22 -2.73 15.87
N ALA A 191 10.34 -3.43 15.65
CA ALA A 191 11.37 -3.67 16.65
C ALA A 191 12.23 -2.43 16.93
N ALA A 192 12.78 -1.81 15.88
CA ALA A 192 13.75 -0.71 16.01
C ALA A 192 13.14 0.58 16.56
N LEU A 193 11.82 0.77 16.37
CA LEU A 193 11.08 1.96 16.81
C LEU A 193 10.02 1.62 17.87
N HIS A 194 10.18 0.49 18.58
CA HIS A 194 9.17 0.01 19.55
C HIS A 194 8.75 1.10 20.54
N ALA A 195 9.72 1.75 21.21
CA ALA A 195 9.44 2.82 22.16
C ALA A 195 8.71 4.01 21.52
N ASP A 196 9.08 4.37 20.29
CA ASP A 196 8.45 5.46 19.54
C ASP A 196 6.98 5.10 19.19
N TRP A 197 6.72 3.83 18.81
CA TRP A 197 5.36 3.34 18.58
C TRP A 197 4.53 3.32 19.87
N VAL A 198 5.11 2.96 21.02
CA VAL A 198 4.43 3.07 22.31
C VAL A 198 4.00 4.52 22.56
N GLN A 199 4.91 5.47 22.39
CA GLN A 199 4.61 6.89 22.57
C GLN A 199 3.51 7.37 21.60
N ALA A 200 3.61 7.00 20.32
CA ALA A 200 2.62 7.36 19.31
C ALA A 200 1.24 6.78 19.63
N PHE A 201 1.16 5.52 20.09
CA PHE A 201 -0.08 4.91 20.53
C PHE A 201 -0.70 5.68 21.70
N GLU A 202 0.07 5.95 22.77
CA GLU A 202 -0.45 6.58 23.99
C GLU A 202 -0.87 8.04 23.76
N ALA A 203 -0.08 8.81 23.01
CA ALA A 203 -0.38 10.22 22.71
C ALA A 203 -1.63 10.42 21.82
N ASN A 204 -1.93 9.44 20.96
CA ASN A 204 -3.02 9.54 19.99
C ASN A 204 -4.31 8.82 20.42
N GLN A 205 -4.43 8.44 21.70
CA GLN A 205 -5.69 7.97 22.26
C GLN A 205 -6.75 9.07 22.25
N VAL A 206 -7.81 8.89 21.47
CA VAL A 206 -9.00 9.77 21.50
C VAL A 206 -9.86 9.36 22.69
N ARG A 207 -9.78 10.14 23.78
CA ARG A 207 -10.51 9.89 25.04
C ARG A 207 -11.71 10.81 25.19
N GLU A 208 -11.73 11.90 24.44
CA GLU A 208 -12.88 12.76 24.29
C GLU A 208 -14.02 12.09 23.50
N GLY A 209 -15.22 12.68 23.53
CA GLY A 209 -16.36 12.18 22.76
C GLY A 209 -16.08 12.12 21.26
N TYR A 210 -16.64 11.13 20.58
CA TYR A 210 -16.47 10.95 19.13
C TYR A 210 -16.96 12.18 18.35
N GLN A 211 -16.11 12.67 17.45
CA GLN A 211 -16.42 13.68 16.48
C GLN A 211 -15.88 13.27 15.10
N PRO A 212 -16.63 13.50 14.01
CA PRO A 212 -16.20 13.19 12.65
C PRO A 212 -15.27 14.29 12.10
N THR A 213 -14.22 14.65 12.84
CA THR A 213 -13.21 15.64 12.42
C THR A 213 -11.96 14.97 11.88
N THR A 214 -11.24 15.66 11.00
CA THR A 214 -9.95 15.19 10.44
C THR A 214 -8.92 14.96 11.53
N ALA A 215 -8.82 15.85 12.52
CA ALA A 215 -7.91 15.71 13.65
C ALA A 215 -8.16 14.42 14.45
N GLN A 216 -9.42 14.12 14.82
CA GLN A 216 -9.70 12.86 15.52
C GLN A 216 -9.49 11.63 14.62
N ALA A 217 -9.81 11.73 13.33
CA ALA A 217 -9.56 10.66 12.38
C ALA A 217 -8.06 10.33 12.27
N GLY A 218 -7.20 11.35 12.14
CA GLY A 218 -5.75 11.20 12.09
C GLY A 218 -5.17 10.59 13.37
N ARG A 219 -5.62 11.04 14.55
CA ARG A 219 -5.21 10.45 15.84
C ARG A 219 -5.57 8.96 15.91
N ARG A 220 -6.79 8.58 15.52
CA ARG A 220 -7.19 7.16 15.48
C ARG A 220 -6.40 6.35 14.48
N ALA A 221 -6.10 6.91 13.31
CA ALA A 221 -5.30 6.25 12.28
C ALA A 221 -3.90 5.91 12.82
N LEU A 222 -3.18 6.91 13.33
CA LEU A 222 -1.85 6.72 13.89
C LEU A 222 -1.83 5.79 15.12
N ALA A 223 -2.84 5.88 16.01
CA ALA A 223 -2.98 4.95 17.12
C ALA A 223 -3.19 3.50 16.64
N ASN A 224 -3.99 3.30 15.59
CA ASN A 224 -4.21 1.97 15.03
C ASN A 224 -2.96 1.43 14.32
N GLN A 225 -2.22 2.25 13.58
CA GLN A 225 -0.97 1.86 12.96
C GLN A 225 0.09 1.49 14.01
N ALA A 226 0.25 2.31 15.04
CA ALA A 226 1.14 2.03 16.16
C ALA A 226 0.76 0.71 16.84
N LEU A 227 -0.53 0.47 17.12
CA LEU A 227 -1.00 -0.77 17.72
C LEU A 227 -0.67 -2.00 16.84
N ARG A 228 -0.81 -1.90 15.51
CA ARG A 228 -0.44 -3.00 14.59
C ARG A 228 1.04 -3.34 14.70
N LEU A 229 1.93 -2.35 14.70
CA LEU A 229 3.37 -2.59 14.80
C LEU A 229 3.76 -3.11 16.19
N LEU A 230 3.12 -2.64 17.25
CA LEU A 230 3.35 -3.14 18.61
C LEU A 230 2.91 -4.61 18.76
N VAL A 231 1.76 -4.99 18.21
CA VAL A 231 1.30 -6.39 18.21
C VAL A 231 2.20 -7.26 17.31
N LEU A 232 2.67 -6.75 16.18
CA LEU A 232 3.62 -7.45 15.32
C LEU A 232 4.95 -7.73 16.04
N ASN A 233 5.53 -6.73 16.71
CA ASN A 233 6.74 -6.90 17.51
C ASN A 233 6.53 -7.88 18.66
N ALA A 234 5.36 -7.84 19.28
CA ALA A 234 4.99 -8.73 20.38
C ALA A 234 4.95 -10.20 19.95
N ALA A 235 4.49 -10.50 18.72
CA ALA A 235 4.53 -11.85 18.16
C ALA A 235 5.96 -12.37 17.99
N ALA A 236 6.92 -11.51 17.64
CA ALA A 236 8.33 -11.88 17.50
C ALA A 236 9.06 -12.03 18.84
N THR A 237 8.64 -11.30 19.87
CA THR A 237 9.31 -11.27 21.19
C THR A 237 8.64 -12.14 22.25
N GLY A 238 7.43 -12.65 21.99
CA GLY A 238 6.61 -13.35 22.98
C GLY A 238 5.98 -12.44 24.01
N ASP A 239 5.91 -11.13 23.77
CA ASP A 239 5.24 -10.18 24.66
C ASP A 239 3.71 -10.36 24.59
N GLU A 240 3.07 -10.65 25.72
CA GLU A 240 1.62 -10.81 25.77
C GLU A 240 0.87 -9.48 26.02
N VAL A 241 1.58 -8.41 26.41
CA VAL A 241 0.99 -7.14 26.83
C VAL A 241 0.27 -6.45 25.67
N TRP A 242 0.91 -6.30 24.51
CA TRP A 242 0.32 -5.59 23.37
C TRP A 242 -0.85 -6.33 22.72
N PRO A 243 -0.78 -7.66 22.48
CA PRO A 243 -1.96 -8.43 22.09
C PRO A 243 -3.10 -8.31 23.11
N GLY A 244 -2.80 -8.37 24.41
CA GLY A 244 -3.80 -8.18 25.47
C GLY A 244 -4.44 -6.79 25.44
N ARG A 245 -3.64 -5.73 25.25
CA ARG A 245 -4.11 -4.35 25.09
C ARG A 245 -4.96 -4.16 23.83
N ALA A 246 -4.57 -4.76 22.70
CA ALA A 246 -5.36 -4.75 21.48
C ALA A 246 -6.72 -5.44 21.72
N TYR A 247 -6.73 -6.60 22.35
CA TYR A 247 -7.97 -7.29 22.69
C TYR A 247 -8.86 -6.49 23.65
N GLN A 248 -8.27 -5.79 24.62
CA GLN A 248 -9.02 -4.89 25.50
C GLN A 248 -9.60 -3.69 24.73
N ARG A 249 -8.79 -3.01 23.90
CA ARG A 249 -9.25 -1.92 23.03
C ARG A 249 -10.41 -2.37 22.13
N PHE A 250 -10.32 -3.57 21.57
CA PHE A 250 -11.39 -4.17 20.77
C PHE A 250 -12.72 -4.30 21.55
N LYS A 251 -12.66 -4.80 22.79
CA LYS A 251 -13.85 -4.98 23.66
C LYS A 251 -14.46 -3.64 24.06
N ASP A 252 -13.62 -2.65 24.40
CA ASP A 252 -14.06 -1.40 25.03
C ASP A 252 -14.33 -0.27 24.04
N ALA A 253 -13.82 -0.36 22.81
CA ALA A 253 -13.94 0.70 21.81
C ALA A 253 -15.40 1.13 21.63
N ALA A 254 -15.66 2.43 21.76
CA ALA A 254 -16.99 3.02 21.61
C ALA A 254 -17.44 3.19 20.14
N GLN A 255 -16.52 2.98 19.19
CA GLN A 255 -16.75 3.24 17.77
C GLN A 255 -15.99 2.26 16.87
N MET A 256 -16.45 2.12 15.62
CA MET A 256 -16.02 1.06 14.71
C MET A 256 -14.54 1.15 14.27
N THR A 257 -13.98 2.34 14.06
CA THR A 257 -12.57 2.55 13.67
C THR A 257 -11.58 2.01 14.71
N ASP A 258 -11.82 2.20 16.01
CA ASP A 258 -10.92 1.68 17.06
C ASP A 258 -11.13 0.19 17.25
N ARG A 259 -12.40 -0.27 17.22
CA ARG A 259 -12.73 -1.68 17.34
C ARG A 259 -12.12 -2.48 16.18
N MET A 260 -12.30 -2.00 14.96
CA MET A 260 -11.74 -2.62 13.76
C MET A 260 -10.22 -2.51 13.74
N GLY A 261 -9.64 -1.35 14.07
CA GLY A 261 -8.18 -1.19 14.14
C GLY A 261 -7.51 -2.17 15.11
N ALA A 262 -8.11 -2.37 16.28
CA ALA A 262 -7.66 -3.37 17.26
C ALA A 262 -7.81 -4.80 16.76
N LEU A 263 -8.95 -5.14 16.14
CA LEU A 263 -9.17 -6.45 15.55
C LEU A 263 -8.17 -6.74 14.44
N VAL A 264 -7.89 -5.75 13.59
CA VAL A 264 -6.89 -5.91 12.52
C VAL A 264 -5.51 -6.12 13.09
N ALA A 265 -5.09 -5.38 14.13
CA ALA A 265 -3.80 -5.60 14.78
C ALA A 265 -3.62 -7.05 15.28
N LEU A 266 -4.67 -7.64 15.85
CA LEU A 266 -4.65 -9.05 16.30
C LEU A 266 -4.53 -10.03 15.13
N VAL A 267 -5.31 -9.83 14.07
CA VAL A 267 -5.33 -10.70 12.88
C VAL A 267 -4.00 -10.61 12.12
N ASP A 268 -3.54 -9.40 11.84
CA ASP A 268 -2.32 -9.11 11.08
C ASP A 268 -1.05 -9.54 11.81
N GLY A 269 -1.07 -9.52 13.15
CA GLY A 269 0.03 -9.98 13.99
C GLY A 269 -0.05 -11.46 14.36
N HIS A 270 -0.97 -12.22 13.76
CA HIS A 270 -1.17 -13.65 14.01
C HIS A 270 -1.35 -13.99 15.50
N SER A 271 -1.99 -13.10 16.25
CA SER A 271 -2.18 -13.28 17.69
C SER A 271 -3.11 -14.46 17.99
N PRO A 272 -2.84 -15.26 19.04
CA PRO A 272 -3.79 -16.25 19.54
C PRO A 272 -5.15 -15.63 19.94
N LEU A 273 -5.20 -14.32 20.21
CA LEU A 273 -6.42 -13.59 20.53
C LEU A 273 -7.25 -13.18 19.28
N ALA A 274 -6.74 -13.42 18.07
CA ALA A 274 -7.45 -13.07 16.83
C ALA A 274 -8.75 -13.87 16.66
N GLU A 275 -8.71 -15.20 16.81
CA GLU A 275 -9.90 -16.06 16.69
C GLU A 275 -11.03 -15.69 17.67
N PRO A 276 -10.80 -15.57 19.00
CA PRO A 276 -11.86 -15.17 19.91
C PRO A 276 -12.37 -13.74 19.63
N ALA A 277 -11.50 -12.83 19.17
CA ALA A 277 -11.92 -11.49 18.77
C ALA A 277 -12.80 -11.50 17.51
N LEU A 278 -12.45 -12.28 16.49
CA LEU A 278 -13.24 -12.46 15.27
C LEU A 278 -14.62 -13.06 15.58
N ALA A 279 -14.66 -14.12 16.40
CA ALA A 279 -15.93 -14.73 16.82
C ALA A 279 -16.81 -13.74 17.59
N ARG A 280 -16.21 -12.96 18.50
CA ARG A 280 -16.92 -11.93 19.27
C ARG A 280 -17.40 -10.78 18.37
N PHE A 281 -16.61 -10.33 17.41
CA PHE A 281 -17.01 -9.27 16.48
C PHE A 281 -18.22 -9.71 15.67
N HIS A 282 -18.17 -10.92 15.11
CA HIS A 282 -19.27 -11.49 14.36
C HIS A 282 -20.55 -11.60 15.21
N ALA A 283 -20.44 -12.10 16.45
CA ALA A 283 -21.58 -12.21 17.35
C ALA A 283 -22.19 -10.84 17.73
N LEU A 284 -21.34 -9.83 17.94
CA LEU A 284 -21.77 -8.48 18.33
C LEU A 284 -22.54 -7.76 17.23
N PHE A 285 -22.19 -8.01 15.97
CA PHE A 285 -22.77 -7.36 14.80
C PHE A 285 -23.60 -8.31 13.94
N ALA A 286 -24.06 -9.42 14.53
CA ALA A 286 -24.95 -10.35 13.85
C ALA A 286 -26.21 -9.61 13.37
N GLY A 287 -26.48 -9.68 12.07
CA GLY A 287 -27.61 -8.99 11.43
C GLY A 287 -27.28 -7.61 10.84
N ASP A 288 -26.10 -7.04 11.09
CA ASP A 288 -25.64 -5.86 10.36
C ASP A 288 -24.82 -6.31 9.15
N GLU A 289 -25.48 -6.37 7.98
CA GLU A 289 -24.85 -6.86 6.75
C GLU A 289 -23.52 -6.13 6.47
N LEU A 290 -23.51 -4.79 6.45
CA LEU A 290 -22.33 -4.01 6.05
C LEU A 290 -21.15 -4.20 7.02
N VAL A 291 -21.43 -4.42 8.31
CA VAL A 291 -20.38 -4.72 9.27
C VAL A 291 -19.85 -6.15 9.11
N ILE A 292 -20.71 -7.12 8.79
CA ILE A 292 -20.26 -8.47 8.47
C ILE A 292 -19.45 -8.50 7.16
N ASP A 293 -19.69 -7.61 6.19
CA ASP A 293 -18.79 -7.46 5.02
C ASP A 293 -17.37 -7.09 5.45
N LYS A 294 -17.21 -6.15 6.40
CA LYS A 294 -15.89 -5.77 6.94
C LYS A 294 -15.20 -6.96 7.61
N TRP A 295 -15.97 -7.81 8.28
CA TRP A 295 -15.45 -9.02 8.93
C TRP A 295 -14.97 -10.08 7.93
N PHE A 296 -15.67 -10.27 6.81
CA PHE A 296 -15.19 -11.14 5.72
C PHE A 296 -13.95 -10.54 5.05
N ASN A 297 -13.98 -9.24 4.73
CA ASN A 297 -12.88 -8.53 4.09
C ASN A 297 -11.58 -8.62 4.89
N LEU A 298 -11.61 -8.31 6.19
CA LEU A 298 -10.44 -8.43 7.06
C LEU A 298 -9.79 -9.81 6.99
N GLN A 299 -10.59 -10.87 7.00
CA GLN A 299 -10.06 -12.22 6.97
C GLN A 299 -9.51 -12.62 5.60
N ALA A 300 -10.03 -12.05 4.51
CA ALA A 300 -9.54 -12.27 3.16
C ALA A 300 -8.24 -11.49 2.88
N THR A 301 -8.08 -10.32 3.50
CA THR A 301 -6.92 -9.43 3.33
C THR A 301 -5.94 -9.50 4.50
N ALA A 302 -6.12 -10.45 5.41
CA ALA A 302 -5.18 -10.68 6.50
C ALA A 302 -3.77 -10.97 5.93
N ASN A 303 -2.73 -10.54 6.64
CA ASN A 303 -1.36 -10.89 6.23
C ASN A 303 -1.25 -12.42 6.11
N GLU A 304 -0.63 -12.88 5.03
CA GLU A 304 -0.39 -14.31 4.84
C GLU A 304 0.81 -14.72 5.71
N PRO A 305 0.72 -15.77 6.54
CA PRO A 305 1.88 -16.25 7.28
C PRO A 305 2.97 -16.75 6.32
N ILE A 306 4.22 -16.47 6.65
CA ILE A 306 5.39 -16.94 5.88
C ILE A 306 5.79 -18.35 6.34
N ASP A 307 6.39 -19.13 5.43
CA ASP A 307 6.94 -20.47 5.67
C ASP A 307 5.88 -21.48 6.15
N ALA A 308 6.01 -22.01 7.38
CA ALA A 308 5.20 -23.13 7.88
C ALA A 308 3.69 -22.83 7.99
N GLY A 309 3.31 -21.55 8.04
CA GLY A 309 1.90 -21.12 8.10
C GLY A 309 1.29 -20.76 6.74
N ALA A 310 2.06 -20.84 5.64
CA ALA A 310 1.59 -20.43 4.32
C ALA A 310 0.34 -21.22 3.88
N GLY A 311 -0.70 -20.50 3.49
CA GLY A 311 -2.01 -21.01 3.08
C GLY A 311 -3.12 -20.84 4.07
N ALA A 312 -2.82 -20.31 5.26
CA ALA A 312 -3.82 -20.06 6.28
C ALA A 312 -4.95 -19.15 5.78
N VAL A 313 -4.65 -18.10 5.01
CA VAL A 313 -5.68 -17.18 4.52
C VAL A 313 -6.58 -17.84 3.48
N LEU A 314 -6.01 -18.55 2.50
CA LEU A 314 -6.81 -19.27 1.50
C LEU A 314 -7.70 -20.35 2.16
N ALA A 315 -7.15 -21.10 3.12
CA ALA A 315 -7.91 -22.08 3.88
C ALA A 315 -9.07 -21.44 4.66
N ARG A 316 -8.81 -20.30 5.31
CA ARG A 316 -9.83 -19.51 6.01
C ARG A 316 -10.91 -19.02 5.06
N VAL A 317 -10.55 -18.47 3.90
CA VAL A 317 -11.53 -18.00 2.90
C VAL A 317 -12.41 -19.15 2.43
N LYS A 318 -11.84 -20.33 2.14
CA LYS A 318 -12.62 -21.52 1.78
C LYS A 318 -13.58 -21.95 2.89
N ALA A 319 -13.18 -21.87 4.15
CA ALA A 319 -14.06 -22.15 5.29
C ALA A 319 -15.18 -21.09 5.42
N LEU A 320 -14.85 -19.81 5.23
CA LEU A 320 -15.80 -18.70 5.28
C LEU A 320 -16.87 -18.76 4.18
N MET A 321 -16.58 -19.38 3.04
CA MET A 321 -17.59 -19.64 2.02
C MET A 321 -18.71 -20.59 2.49
N GLN A 322 -18.45 -21.41 3.51
CA GLN A 322 -19.44 -22.29 4.12
C GLN A 322 -20.12 -21.63 5.33
N HIS A 323 -19.76 -20.40 5.66
CA HIS A 323 -20.34 -19.67 6.77
C HIS A 323 -21.81 -19.33 6.49
N ARG A 324 -22.67 -19.44 7.51
CA ARG A 324 -24.13 -19.21 7.36
C ARG A 324 -24.48 -17.81 6.82
N ASP A 325 -23.64 -16.83 7.13
CA ASP A 325 -23.81 -15.43 6.72
C ASP A 325 -23.09 -15.10 5.40
N PHE A 326 -22.54 -16.13 4.72
CA PHE A 326 -22.00 -16.01 3.37
C PHE A 326 -22.98 -16.56 2.33
N SER A 327 -23.15 -15.82 1.25
CA SER A 327 -23.82 -16.30 0.05
C SER A 327 -23.15 -15.72 -1.17
N LEU A 328 -22.72 -16.60 -2.09
CA LEU A 328 -22.12 -16.18 -3.36
C LEU A 328 -23.10 -15.37 -4.23
N LYS A 329 -24.41 -15.55 -4.01
CA LYS A 329 -25.46 -14.79 -4.72
C LYS A 329 -25.59 -13.35 -4.23
N ASN A 330 -25.05 -13.02 -3.05
CA ASN A 330 -25.01 -11.64 -2.57
C ASN A 330 -23.75 -10.94 -3.11
N PRO A 331 -23.87 -9.93 -3.98
CA PRO A 331 -22.74 -9.20 -4.55
C PRO A 331 -21.77 -8.62 -3.53
N ASN A 332 -22.29 -8.16 -2.39
CA ASN A 332 -21.47 -7.56 -1.34
C ASN A 332 -20.66 -8.62 -0.62
N ARG A 333 -21.26 -9.78 -0.27
CA ARG A 333 -20.53 -10.92 0.30
C ARG A 333 -19.44 -11.44 -0.64
N ALA A 334 -19.78 -11.64 -1.92
CA ALA A 334 -18.84 -12.10 -2.92
C ALA A 334 -17.65 -11.13 -3.07
N ARG A 335 -17.91 -9.81 -3.07
CA ARG A 335 -16.86 -8.79 -3.10
C ARG A 335 -16.01 -8.81 -1.83
N ALA A 336 -16.65 -8.79 -0.67
CA ALA A 336 -16.00 -8.71 0.63
C ALA A 336 -15.07 -9.91 0.89
N LEU A 337 -15.41 -11.11 0.41
CA LEU A 337 -14.57 -12.29 0.61
C LEU A 337 -13.64 -12.56 -0.58
N LEU A 338 -14.21 -12.73 -1.78
CA LEU A 338 -13.47 -13.24 -2.94
C LEU A 338 -12.70 -12.15 -3.67
N SER A 339 -13.34 -11.02 -3.99
CA SER A 339 -12.64 -9.92 -4.67
C SER A 339 -11.51 -9.37 -3.81
N SER A 340 -11.70 -9.32 -2.50
CA SER A 340 -10.66 -8.91 -1.56
C SER A 340 -9.48 -9.87 -1.54
N LEU A 341 -9.69 -11.19 -1.47
CA LEU A 341 -8.60 -12.16 -1.57
C LEU A 341 -7.80 -11.98 -2.87
N PHE A 342 -8.48 -11.98 -4.02
CA PHE A 342 -7.80 -12.02 -5.32
C PHE A 342 -7.12 -10.71 -5.72
N ARG A 343 -7.59 -9.56 -5.23
CA ARG A 343 -7.07 -8.24 -5.63
C ARG A 343 -6.20 -7.58 -4.57
N GLU A 344 -6.46 -7.86 -3.29
CA GLU A 344 -5.84 -7.14 -2.18
C GLU A 344 -4.86 -8.02 -1.39
N ASN A 345 -4.81 -9.33 -1.66
CA ASN A 345 -3.88 -10.26 -0.99
C ASN A 345 -3.05 -11.10 -1.99
N PRO A 346 -2.09 -10.48 -2.69
CA PRO A 346 -1.28 -11.18 -3.68
C PRO A 346 -0.45 -12.32 -3.07
N ALA A 347 -0.06 -12.24 -1.79
CA ALA A 347 0.65 -13.31 -1.09
C ALA A 347 -0.19 -14.58 -0.94
N ALA A 348 -1.45 -14.45 -0.51
CA ALA A 348 -2.38 -15.58 -0.39
C ALA A 348 -2.91 -16.07 -1.75
N PHE A 349 -2.91 -15.20 -2.77
CA PHE A 349 -3.40 -15.53 -4.11
C PHE A 349 -2.33 -16.21 -4.99
N HIS A 350 -1.13 -15.62 -5.12
CA HIS A 350 -0.04 -16.11 -5.96
C HIS A 350 0.80 -17.15 -5.23
N ARG A 351 0.16 -18.25 -4.84
CA ARG A 351 0.83 -19.37 -4.15
C ARG A 351 1.66 -20.20 -5.12
N ALA A 352 2.78 -20.72 -4.61
CA ALA A 352 3.67 -21.61 -5.38
C ALA A 352 3.01 -22.94 -5.76
N ASP A 353 1.99 -23.39 -5.02
CA ASP A 353 1.22 -24.61 -5.29
C ASP A 353 0.03 -24.40 -6.25
N ALA A 354 -0.09 -23.21 -6.85
CA ALA A 354 -1.19 -22.80 -7.72
C ALA A 354 -2.60 -22.84 -7.11
N ALA A 355 -2.76 -23.12 -5.80
CA ALA A 355 -4.06 -23.33 -5.18
C ALA A 355 -4.96 -22.08 -5.23
N GLY A 356 -4.36 -20.88 -5.21
CA GLY A 356 -5.09 -19.62 -5.37
C GLY A 356 -5.67 -19.46 -6.78
N TYR A 357 -4.95 -19.89 -7.81
CA TYR A 357 -5.40 -19.82 -9.20
C TYR A 357 -6.49 -20.84 -9.53
N VAL A 358 -6.35 -22.06 -9.01
CA VAL A 358 -7.40 -23.09 -9.12
C VAL A 358 -8.68 -22.59 -8.46
N PHE A 359 -8.55 -22.04 -7.24
CA PHE A 359 -9.68 -21.47 -6.52
C PHE A 359 -10.31 -20.29 -7.28
N TRP A 360 -9.51 -19.39 -7.83
CA TRP A 360 -9.99 -18.29 -8.68
C TRP A 360 -10.78 -18.80 -9.88
N ALA A 361 -10.28 -19.79 -10.61
CA ALA A 361 -10.98 -20.36 -11.76
C ALA A 361 -12.34 -20.96 -11.36
N ASP A 362 -12.40 -21.70 -10.25
CA ASP A 362 -13.65 -22.26 -9.72
C ASP A 362 -14.66 -21.15 -9.38
N GLN A 363 -14.19 -20.07 -8.75
CA GLN A 363 -15.06 -18.97 -8.32
C GLN A 363 -15.53 -18.10 -9.48
N VAL A 364 -14.69 -17.83 -10.48
CA VAL A 364 -15.09 -17.10 -11.69
C VAL A 364 -16.19 -17.85 -12.42
N LEU A 365 -16.02 -19.17 -12.64
CA LEU A 365 -17.03 -19.99 -13.31
C LEU A 365 -18.33 -20.09 -12.51
N ALA A 366 -18.23 -20.22 -11.18
CA ALA A 366 -19.40 -20.26 -10.31
C ALA A 366 -20.19 -18.94 -10.35
N LEU A 367 -19.49 -17.79 -10.29
CA LEU A 367 -20.11 -16.46 -10.38
C LEU A 367 -20.70 -16.20 -11.76
N ASP A 368 -20.00 -16.59 -12.83
CA ASP A 368 -20.41 -16.31 -14.20
C ASP A 368 -21.79 -16.92 -14.53
N ALA A 369 -22.07 -18.09 -13.96
CA ALA A 369 -23.32 -18.82 -14.18
C ALA A 369 -24.59 -18.04 -13.79
N PHE A 370 -24.49 -17.01 -12.94
CA PHE A 370 -25.64 -16.21 -12.53
C PHE A 370 -25.37 -14.70 -12.41
N ASN A 371 -24.12 -14.26 -12.41
CA ASN A 371 -23.73 -12.85 -12.36
C ASN A 371 -22.43 -12.55 -13.15
N PRO A 372 -22.52 -12.51 -14.49
CA PRO A 372 -21.40 -12.22 -15.39
C PRO A 372 -20.61 -10.96 -15.05
N GLN A 373 -21.28 -9.89 -14.61
CA GLN A 373 -20.63 -8.61 -14.32
C GLN A 373 -19.69 -8.69 -13.10
N ILE A 374 -20.06 -9.44 -12.07
CA ILE A 374 -19.19 -9.66 -10.91
C ILE A 374 -18.07 -10.62 -11.28
N ALA A 375 -18.38 -11.69 -12.01
CA ALA A 375 -17.40 -12.63 -12.50
C ALA A 375 -16.30 -11.93 -13.33
N ALA A 376 -16.69 -11.01 -14.23
CA ALA A 376 -15.78 -10.19 -15.00
C ALA A 376 -14.85 -9.32 -14.14
N ARG A 377 -15.38 -8.66 -13.09
CA ARG A 377 -14.54 -7.88 -12.16
C ARG A 377 -13.56 -8.76 -11.37
N VAL A 378 -13.95 -9.97 -11.00
CA VAL A 378 -13.07 -10.96 -10.36
C VAL A 378 -12.03 -11.49 -11.35
N ALA A 379 -12.42 -11.70 -12.61
CA ALA A 379 -11.52 -12.17 -13.65
C ALA A 379 -10.35 -11.21 -13.90
N ARG A 380 -10.59 -9.89 -13.80
CA ARG A 380 -9.55 -8.85 -13.93
C ARG A 380 -8.46 -8.89 -12.87
N ALA A 381 -8.59 -9.68 -11.80
CA ALA A 381 -7.48 -9.93 -10.88
C ALA A 381 -6.26 -10.55 -11.60
N MET A 382 -6.48 -11.19 -12.75
CA MET A 382 -5.44 -11.79 -13.57
C MET A 382 -4.97 -10.91 -14.75
N ASP A 383 -5.39 -9.65 -14.88
CA ASP A 383 -5.03 -8.78 -16.02
C ASP A 383 -3.51 -8.64 -16.20
N ARG A 384 -2.75 -8.67 -15.10
CA ARG A 384 -1.28 -8.53 -15.09
C ARG A 384 -0.52 -9.86 -14.99
N TRP A 385 -1.14 -11.00 -15.28
CA TRP A 385 -0.53 -12.33 -15.12
C TRP A 385 0.79 -12.50 -15.90
N ALA A 386 0.90 -11.87 -17.08
CA ALA A 386 2.09 -11.97 -17.93
C ALA A 386 3.35 -11.35 -17.29
N ALA A 387 3.19 -10.41 -16.34
CA ALA A 387 4.32 -9.81 -15.62
C ALA A 387 4.91 -10.74 -14.56
N LEU A 388 4.19 -11.77 -14.11
CA LEU A 388 4.64 -12.69 -13.07
C LEU A 388 5.91 -13.45 -13.50
N ALA A 389 6.73 -13.87 -12.53
CA ALA A 389 7.82 -14.80 -12.73
C ALA A 389 7.31 -16.24 -12.87
N GLU A 390 8.13 -17.14 -13.39
CA GLU A 390 7.86 -18.58 -13.24
C GLU A 390 8.07 -19.02 -11.78
N PRO A 391 7.31 -20.00 -11.27
CA PRO A 391 6.26 -20.78 -11.95
C PRO A 391 4.87 -20.13 -11.93
N TRP A 392 4.72 -18.94 -11.33
CA TRP A 392 3.42 -18.28 -11.15
C TRP A 392 2.77 -17.87 -12.47
N ARG A 393 3.57 -17.44 -13.45
CA ARG A 393 3.10 -17.06 -14.79
C ARG A 393 2.42 -18.23 -15.50
N SER A 394 3.10 -19.37 -15.61
CA SER A 394 2.54 -20.56 -16.28
C SER A 394 1.28 -21.08 -15.57
N ALA A 395 1.29 -21.15 -14.24
CA ALA A 395 0.13 -21.58 -13.47
C ALA A 395 -1.07 -20.62 -13.60
N ALA A 396 -0.83 -19.30 -13.63
CA ALA A 396 -1.89 -18.31 -13.87
C ALA A 396 -2.46 -18.46 -15.29
N ARG A 397 -1.60 -18.64 -16.31
CA ARG A 397 -2.01 -18.88 -17.70
C ARG A 397 -2.92 -20.10 -17.81
N GLU A 398 -2.57 -21.20 -17.15
CA GLU A 398 -3.37 -22.43 -17.16
C GLU A 398 -4.76 -22.20 -16.55
N ALA A 399 -4.84 -21.48 -15.42
CA ALA A 399 -6.13 -21.13 -14.82
C ALA A 399 -6.98 -20.25 -15.73
N ILE A 400 -6.39 -19.24 -16.40
CA ILE A 400 -7.09 -18.39 -17.36
C ILE A 400 -7.58 -19.24 -18.55
N ALA A 401 -6.74 -20.13 -19.09
CA ALA A 401 -7.10 -21.03 -20.18
C ALA A 401 -8.23 -21.98 -19.78
N ARG A 402 -8.23 -22.50 -18.55
CA ARG A 402 -9.32 -23.31 -18.00
C ARG A 402 -10.65 -22.55 -17.99
N VAL A 403 -10.66 -21.29 -17.57
CA VAL A 403 -11.88 -20.45 -17.61
C VAL A 403 -12.32 -20.20 -19.05
N ALA A 404 -11.38 -19.83 -19.94
CA ALA A 404 -11.67 -19.55 -21.35
C ALA A 404 -12.26 -20.76 -22.10
N ALA A 405 -11.84 -21.98 -21.74
CA ALA A 405 -12.32 -23.22 -22.32
C ALA A 405 -13.71 -23.66 -21.82
N ALA A 406 -14.32 -22.94 -20.86
CA ALA A 406 -15.63 -23.30 -20.34
C ALA A 406 -16.73 -23.16 -21.41
N PRO A 407 -17.58 -24.19 -21.62
CA PRO A 407 -18.53 -24.22 -22.73
C PRO A 407 -19.67 -23.19 -22.59
N LYS A 408 -20.00 -22.79 -21.36
CA LYS A 408 -21.09 -21.85 -21.05
C LYS A 408 -20.55 -20.60 -20.34
N LEU A 409 -19.52 -19.99 -20.91
CA LEU A 409 -18.94 -18.74 -20.42
C LEU A 409 -19.64 -17.54 -21.06
N SER A 410 -20.05 -16.56 -20.25
CA SER A 410 -20.61 -15.29 -20.70
C SER A 410 -19.65 -14.49 -21.57
N ASP A 411 -20.19 -13.57 -22.37
CA ASP A 411 -19.39 -12.69 -23.20
C ASP A 411 -18.53 -11.73 -22.36
N ASP A 412 -19.04 -11.24 -21.23
CA ASP A 412 -18.31 -10.38 -20.28
C ASP A 412 -17.00 -11.02 -19.80
N VAL A 413 -17.05 -12.28 -19.36
CA VAL A 413 -15.86 -12.98 -18.86
C VAL A 413 -14.99 -13.46 -20.02
N ARG A 414 -15.60 -13.94 -21.12
CA ARG A 414 -14.89 -14.39 -22.32
C ARG A 414 -14.00 -13.30 -22.89
N GLU A 415 -14.51 -12.07 -23.02
CA GLU A 415 -13.73 -10.94 -23.50
C GLU A 415 -12.45 -10.72 -22.67
N ILE A 416 -12.58 -10.75 -21.35
CA ILE A 416 -11.46 -10.49 -20.43
C ILE A 416 -10.41 -11.59 -20.52
N VAL A 417 -10.81 -12.86 -20.43
CA VAL A 417 -9.85 -13.98 -20.42
C VAL A 417 -9.21 -14.20 -21.79
N THR A 418 -9.92 -13.95 -22.90
CA THR A 418 -9.35 -14.04 -24.24
C THR A 418 -8.32 -12.92 -24.46
N LYS A 419 -8.65 -11.66 -24.14
CA LYS A 419 -7.68 -10.56 -24.23
C LYS A 419 -6.46 -10.80 -23.34
N ALA A 420 -6.66 -11.37 -22.14
CA ALA A 420 -5.55 -11.70 -21.26
C ALA A 420 -4.61 -12.75 -21.86
N LEU A 421 -5.10 -13.73 -22.62
CA LEU A 421 -4.29 -14.78 -23.27
C LEU A 421 -3.59 -14.31 -24.56
N GLU A 422 -4.04 -13.21 -25.15
CA GLU A 422 -3.43 -12.58 -26.33
C GLU A 422 -2.20 -11.71 -25.98
N ASN A 423 -2.06 -11.32 -24.70
CA ASN A 423 -0.90 -10.61 -24.15
C ASN A 423 0.27 -11.55 -23.86
#